data_AF-A0A2E1VPE1-F1
#
_entry.id   AF-A0A2E1VPE1-F1
#
_cell.length_a   1.000
_cell.length_b   1.000
_cell.length_c   1.000
_cell.angle_alpha   90.00
_cell.angle_beta   90.00
_cell.angle_gamma   90.00
#
_symmetry.space_group_name_H-M   'P 1'
#
loop_
_entity.id
_entity.type
_entity.pdbx_description
1 polymer ?
#
loop_
_entity_poly.entity_id
_entity_poly.type
_entity_poly.pdbx_seq_one_letter_code
_entity_poly.pdbx_strand_id
1 'polypeptide(L)'
;MRRFRSFARSVGVDPRDFAALSPFGGCDPGDLSRYAADMAELHFCTVCGVSVPQAEVDSGNAVVQGERSVCPDCMGLLGVVEGGRSSGGGGGLVAFFLAVIALGGAGYVWWDGDQARQRLREDTADTLEVQAKMYAGTVEDKIQEVLTAIDRESGLTAAQIDELGDRLSSVEETMDGRLRSLQEETEQLGQLALEIDALGRRLGKSEAELTLATERLAEQRGVASALRDRLDTLEATQRDLAARGPAAGSGEGSAEEFPPAIAGLVRQLRSSDQDERLDALEKLSTQEDARLVPHLIPMLTDPYEFNRFYAAKTLGDWRSKPSVPHLVEALMDEIGFVRQAAVQSLRLITGQNFRYDHNGTEAKRKQAYDAWTTWWNTNGKSFLEA
;
A
#
# COMPACT_ATOMS: atom_id res chain seq x y z
N MET A 1 35.75 11.22 4.36
CA MET A 1 36.71 10.37 5.11
C MET A 1 36.96 10.76 6.57
N ARG A 2 36.83 12.01 7.03
CA ARG A 2 37.09 12.37 8.45
C ARG A 2 36.00 11.95 9.45
N ARG A 3 34.76 11.73 9.02
CA ARG A 3 33.67 11.25 9.92
C ARG A 3 33.65 9.74 10.15
N PHE A 4 34.19 8.94 9.22
CA PHE A 4 34.21 7.47 9.35
C PHE A 4 35.25 6.95 10.35
N ARG A 5 36.41 7.63 10.44
CA ARG A 5 37.46 7.28 11.43
C ARG A 5 37.04 7.54 12.88
N SER A 6 36.03 8.39 13.11
CA SER A 6 35.51 8.67 14.46
C SER A 6 34.61 7.55 14.99
N PHE A 7 33.93 6.83 14.10
CA PHE A 7 33.01 5.76 14.48
C PHE A 7 33.74 4.42 14.73
N ALA A 8 34.76 4.09 13.93
CA ALA A 8 35.54 2.87 14.13
C ALA A 8 36.30 2.83 15.47
N ARG A 9 36.64 4.00 16.04
CA ARG A 9 37.36 4.10 17.33
C ARG A 9 36.46 3.94 18.56
N SER A 10 35.14 4.14 18.42
CA SER A 10 34.19 4.02 19.55
C SER A 10 33.69 2.60 19.80
N VAL A 11 33.98 1.66 18.89
CA VAL A 11 33.48 0.27 18.98
C VAL A 11 34.62 -0.75 19.17
N GLY A 12 35.88 -0.30 19.21
CA GLY A 12 37.02 -1.17 19.55
C GLY A 12 37.30 -2.29 18.53
N VAL A 13 36.94 -2.09 17.26
CA VAL A 13 37.18 -3.09 16.19
C VAL A 13 38.32 -2.59 15.29
N ASP A 14 39.36 -3.41 15.12
CA ASP A 14 40.50 -3.11 14.25
C ASP A 14 40.04 -3.16 12.77
N PRO A 15 40.23 -2.09 11.98
CA PRO A 15 39.85 -2.06 10.56
C PRO A 15 40.53 -3.10 9.68
N ARG A 16 41.57 -3.81 10.18
CA ARG A 16 42.28 -4.86 9.44
C ARG A 16 41.54 -6.20 9.41
N ASP A 17 40.56 -6.42 10.28
CA ASP A 17 39.82 -7.69 10.35
C ASP A 17 38.75 -7.83 9.24
N PHE A 18 38.38 -6.74 8.57
CA PHE A 18 37.42 -6.77 7.45
C PHE A 18 38.03 -7.20 6.11
N ALA A 19 39.36 -7.28 6.01
CA ALA A 19 40.04 -7.63 4.75
C ALA A 19 40.10 -9.16 4.48
N ALA A 20 39.61 -10.01 5.39
CA ALA A 20 39.79 -11.45 5.33
C ALA A 20 38.52 -12.25 4.91
N LEU A 21 37.39 -11.61 4.62
CA LEU A 21 36.11 -12.32 4.35
C LEU A 21 35.37 -11.94 3.06
N SER A 22 36.04 -11.28 2.10
CA SER A 22 35.45 -10.97 0.79
C SER A 22 36.11 -11.78 -0.33
N PRO A 23 35.35 -12.57 -1.13
CA PRO A 23 35.90 -13.39 -2.22
C PRO A 23 36.12 -12.60 -3.52
N PHE A 24 36.06 -11.28 -3.50
CA PHE A 24 36.25 -10.45 -4.68
C PHE A 24 37.44 -9.51 -4.48
N GLY A 25 38.43 -9.67 -5.35
CA GLY A 25 39.70 -8.94 -5.34
C GLY A 25 39.53 -7.43 -5.36
N GLY A 26 40.51 -6.76 -4.75
CA GLY A 26 40.47 -5.33 -4.43
C GLY A 26 40.37 -4.40 -5.63
N CYS A 27 39.64 -3.30 -5.41
CA CYS A 27 39.73 -2.08 -6.22
C CYS A 27 40.47 -0.99 -5.43
N ASP A 28 41.43 -0.38 -6.10
CA ASP A 28 42.32 0.69 -5.65
C ASP A 28 41.52 2.01 -5.42
N PRO A 29 41.72 2.78 -4.33
CA PRO A 29 40.91 3.96 -4.01
C PRO A 29 41.15 5.19 -4.92
N GLY A 30 41.93 5.06 -5.99
CA GLY A 30 42.33 6.16 -6.89
C GLY A 30 41.31 6.52 -7.98
N ASP A 31 40.27 5.71 -8.21
CA ASP A 31 39.43 5.81 -9.43
C ASP A 31 38.03 6.43 -9.20
N LEU A 32 37.79 7.05 -8.04
CA LEU A 32 36.50 7.69 -7.72
C LEU A 32 36.36 9.13 -8.23
N SER A 33 37.42 9.74 -8.78
CA SER A 33 37.35 11.09 -9.34
C SER A 33 36.94 11.11 -10.81
N ARG A 34 37.10 10.00 -11.54
CA ARG A 34 36.63 9.86 -12.93
C ARG A 34 35.15 9.52 -13.03
N TYR A 35 34.60 8.79 -12.05
CA TYR A 35 33.17 8.46 -12.01
C TYR A 35 32.25 9.60 -11.55
N ALA A 36 32.79 10.67 -10.97
CA ALA A 36 31.99 11.82 -10.52
C ALA A 36 31.61 12.80 -11.65
N ALA A 37 32.13 12.62 -12.86
CA ALA A 37 31.86 13.50 -14.02
C ALA A 37 30.69 13.03 -14.91
N ASP A 38 30.19 11.80 -14.71
CA ASP A 38 29.12 11.18 -15.52
C ASP A 38 27.88 10.84 -14.66
N MET A 39 27.54 11.71 -13.71
CA MET A 39 26.25 11.62 -13.01
C MET A 39 25.17 12.15 -13.95
N ALA A 40 24.57 11.26 -14.75
CA ALA A 40 23.37 11.57 -15.52
C ALA A 40 22.30 12.15 -14.57
N GLU A 41 21.85 13.38 -14.81
CA GLU A 41 20.75 13.98 -14.07
C GLU A 41 19.49 13.13 -14.35
N LEU A 42 18.98 12.47 -13.32
CA LEU A 42 17.77 11.65 -13.42
C LEU A 42 16.55 12.57 -13.41
N HIS A 43 15.96 12.77 -14.58
CA HIS A 43 14.72 13.53 -14.74
C HIS A 43 13.51 12.61 -14.58
N PHE A 44 12.45 13.08 -13.92
CA PHE A 44 11.18 12.36 -13.79
C PHE A 44 10.04 13.21 -14.34
N CYS A 45 9.24 12.61 -15.23
CA CYS A 45 8.13 13.30 -15.85
C CYS A 45 7.13 13.74 -14.77
N THR A 46 6.85 15.03 -14.72
CA THR A 46 5.91 15.62 -13.75
C THR A 46 4.45 15.26 -14.01
N VAL A 47 4.15 14.69 -15.18
CA VAL A 47 2.79 14.33 -15.59
C VAL A 47 2.50 12.86 -15.28
N CYS A 48 3.39 11.93 -15.67
CA CYS A 48 3.18 10.49 -15.49
C CYS A 48 4.11 9.84 -14.44
N GLY A 49 5.11 10.55 -13.93
CA GLY A 49 6.05 10.06 -12.91
C GLY A 49 7.15 9.13 -13.42
N VAL A 50 7.19 8.82 -14.73
CA VAL A 50 8.19 7.92 -15.32
C VAL A 50 9.55 8.63 -15.45
N SER A 51 10.64 7.89 -15.23
CA SER A 51 12.00 8.39 -15.46
C SER A 51 12.20 8.73 -16.93
N VAL A 52 12.65 9.95 -17.21
CA VAL A 52 13.01 10.44 -18.54
C VAL A 52 14.51 10.23 -18.74
N PRO A 53 14.93 9.35 -19.67
CA PRO A 53 16.35 9.15 -19.96
C PRO A 53 16.99 10.43 -20.51
N GLN A 54 18.24 10.70 -20.13
CA GLN A 54 18.98 11.89 -20.61
C GLN A 54 19.03 11.96 -22.15
N ALA A 55 19.12 10.81 -22.83
CA ALA A 55 19.11 10.73 -24.29
C ALA A 55 17.84 11.32 -24.94
N GLU A 56 16.70 11.30 -24.25
CA GLU A 56 15.44 11.90 -24.75
C GLU A 56 15.41 13.42 -24.57
N VAL A 57 16.07 13.92 -23.53
CA VAL A 57 16.26 15.35 -23.30
C VAL A 57 17.23 15.92 -24.33
N ASP A 58 18.36 15.25 -24.55
CA ASP A 58 19.40 15.68 -25.48
C ASP A 58 18.93 15.63 -26.95
N SER A 59 18.03 14.70 -27.28
CA SER A 59 17.42 14.60 -28.62
C SER A 59 16.25 15.56 -28.85
N GLY A 60 15.85 16.33 -27.83
CA GLY A 60 14.73 17.29 -27.91
C GLY A 60 13.34 16.65 -27.92
N ASN A 61 13.25 15.34 -27.65
CA ASN A 61 11.98 14.60 -27.58
C ASN A 61 11.30 14.73 -26.22
N ALA A 62 12.03 15.14 -25.18
CA ALA A 62 11.52 15.49 -23.87
C ALA A 62 11.84 16.95 -23.52
N VAL A 63 10.92 17.65 -22.85
CA VAL A 63 11.10 19.07 -22.46
C VAL A 63 11.40 19.14 -20.98
N VAL A 64 12.51 19.80 -20.63
CA VAL A 64 12.90 20.10 -19.25
C VAL A 64 12.98 21.62 -19.08
N GLN A 65 12.18 22.18 -18.18
CA GLN A 65 12.24 23.59 -17.78
C GLN A 65 12.25 23.71 -16.25
N GLY A 66 13.42 24.02 -15.70
CA GLY A 66 13.61 24.07 -14.24
C GLY A 66 13.36 22.70 -13.60
N GLU A 67 12.50 22.63 -12.59
CA GLU A 67 12.13 21.37 -11.89
C GLU A 67 11.06 20.55 -12.63
N ARG A 68 10.54 21.03 -13.78
CA ARG A 68 9.49 20.33 -14.53
C ARG A 68 10.08 19.65 -15.76
N SER A 69 9.88 18.34 -15.85
CA SER A 69 10.16 17.58 -17.07
C SER A 69 8.90 16.90 -17.60
N VAL A 70 8.77 16.78 -18.92
CA VAL A 70 7.64 16.13 -19.61
C VAL A 70 8.20 15.15 -20.64
N CYS A 71 7.81 13.87 -20.54
CA CYS A 71 8.26 12.81 -21.44
C CYS A 71 7.58 12.92 -22.84
N PRO A 72 8.12 12.26 -23.87
CA PRO A 72 7.60 12.32 -25.24
C PRO A 72 6.12 11.92 -25.33
N ASP A 73 5.73 10.87 -24.60
CA ASP A 73 4.35 10.35 -24.59
C ASP A 73 3.35 11.37 -24.03
N CYS A 74 3.73 12.04 -22.93
CA CYS A 74 2.89 13.08 -22.32
C CYS A 74 2.87 14.36 -23.17
N MET A 75 3.93 14.63 -23.93
CA MET A 75 4.01 15.78 -24.82
C MET A 75 3.04 15.65 -26.00
N GLY A 76 2.93 14.44 -26.57
CA GLY A 76 1.93 14.11 -27.60
C GLY A 76 0.49 14.23 -27.12
N LEU A 77 0.24 13.94 -25.83
CA LEU A 77 -1.06 14.09 -25.17
C LEU A 77 -1.42 15.54 -24.84
N LEU A 78 -0.42 16.39 -24.55
CA LEU A 78 -0.61 17.77 -24.13
C LEU A 78 -0.62 18.78 -25.29
N GLY A 79 -0.33 18.36 -26.53
CA GLY A 79 -0.46 19.19 -27.72
C GLY A 79 0.40 20.46 -27.72
N VAL A 80 1.55 20.44 -27.03
CA VAL A 80 2.43 21.61 -26.91
C VAL A 80 3.39 21.66 -28.10
N VAL A 81 3.03 22.45 -29.12
CA VAL A 81 3.96 22.95 -30.13
C VAL A 81 4.57 24.24 -29.60
N GLU A 82 5.90 24.32 -29.51
CA GLU A 82 6.62 25.55 -29.15
C GLU A 82 6.40 26.64 -30.21
N GLY A 83 5.97 27.83 -29.76
CA GLY A 83 5.88 29.03 -30.57
C GLY A 83 6.39 30.24 -29.77
N GLY A 84 7.53 30.78 -30.18
CA GLY A 84 8.26 31.84 -29.51
C GLY A 84 7.59 33.22 -29.48
N ARG A 85 8.12 34.03 -28.55
CA ARG A 85 8.10 35.50 -28.38
C ARG A 85 7.19 36.34 -29.28
N SER A 86 6.36 37.12 -28.60
CA SER A 86 5.57 38.27 -29.04
C SER A 86 6.37 39.38 -29.74
N SER A 87 5.77 40.01 -30.75
CA SER A 87 5.80 41.47 -30.94
C SER A 87 4.72 41.94 -31.94
N GLY A 88 3.84 42.86 -31.50
CA GLY A 88 3.31 43.92 -32.36
C GLY A 88 1.96 43.73 -33.06
N GLY A 89 0.88 44.14 -32.37
CA GLY A 89 -0.06 45.16 -32.86
C GLY A 89 -0.89 44.96 -34.14
N GLY A 90 -2.21 44.87 -33.96
CA GLY A 90 -3.21 45.43 -34.89
C GLY A 90 -3.54 44.61 -36.14
N GLY A 91 -4.57 43.75 -36.07
CA GLY A 91 -5.04 43.06 -37.28
C GLY A 91 -6.21 42.08 -37.08
N GLY A 92 -7.12 42.33 -36.13
CA GLY A 92 -8.13 41.34 -35.73
C GLY A 92 -9.18 40.97 -36.79
N LEU A 93 -9.57 41.90 -37.66
CA LEU A 93 -10.68 41.66 -38.61
C LEU A 93 -10.21 41.15 -39.98
N VAL A 94 -9.05 41.60 -40.47
CA VAL A 94 -8.53 41.15 -41.78
C VAL A 94 -7.95 39.74 -41.70
N ALA A 95 -7.32 39.37 -40.57
CA ALA A 95 -6.82 38.02 -40.35
C ALA A 95 -7.95 36.97 -40.26
N PHE A 96 -9.12 37.35 -39.71
CA PHE A 96 -10.26 36.44 -39.58
C PHE A 96 -10.90 36.11 -40.93
N PHE A 97 -11.09 37.11 -41.80
CA PHE A 97 -11.65 36.87 -43.14
C PHE A 97 -10.67 36.11 -44.06
N LEU A 98 -9.37 36.40 -43.98
CA LEU A 98 -8.37 35.62 -44.73
C LEU A 98 -8.25 34.19 -44.20
N ALA A 99 -8.39 33.97 -42.89
CA ALA A 99 -8.41 32.63 -42.31
C ALA A 99 -9.66 31.83 -42.73
N VAL A 100 -10.85 32.44 -42.78
CA VAL A 100 -12.08 31.76 -43.21
C VAL A 100 -12.05 31.44 -44.71
N ILE A 101 -11.51 32.32 -45.56
CA ILE A 101 -11.35 32.06 -46.99
C ILE A 101 -10.24 31.00 -47.23
N ALA A 102 -9.15 31.04 -46.47
CA ALA A 102 -8.10 30.02 -46.56
C ALA A 102 -8.58 28.65 -46.05
N LEU A 103 -9.37 28.59 -44.98
CA LEU A 103 -9.98 27.36 -44.47
C LEU A 103 -11.07 26.81 -45.41
N GLY A 104 -11.87 27.68 -46.05
CA GLY A 104 -12.83 27.28 -47.07
C GLY A 104 -12.19 26.78 -48.37
N GLY A 105 -11.12 27.44 -48.82
CA GLY A 105 -10.35 27.02 -49.99
C GLY A 105 -9.56 25.72 -49.76
N ALA A 106 -8.95 25.57 -48.58
CA ALA A 106 -8.27 24.33 -48.18
C ALA A 106 -9.27 23.18 -48.04
N GLY A 107 -10.48 23.43 -47.52
CA GLY A 107 -11.56 22.44 -47.42
C GLY A 107 -12.04 21.94 -48.79
N TYR A 108 -12.20 22.83 -49.78
CA TYR A 108 -12.62 22.43 -51.14
C TYR A 108 -11.53 21.65 -51.88
N VAL A 109 -10.25 22.05 -51.77
CA VAL A 109 -9.11 21.33 -52.37
C VAL A 109 -8.87 19.98 -51.68
N TRP A 110 -9.13 19.88 -50.37
CA TRP A 110 -9.05 18.62 -49.64
C TRP A 110 -10.20 17.67 -50.01
N TRP A 111 -11.43 18.19 -50.19
CA TRP A 111 -12.61 17.40 -50.61
C TRP A 111 -12.49 16.87 -52.06
N ASP A 112 -12.02 17.69 -53.01
CA ASP A 112 -11.82 17.28 -54.41
C ASP A 112 -10.61 16.33 -54.58
N GLY A 113 -9.53 16.57 -53.82
CA GLY A 113 -8.35 15.71 -53.80
C GLY A 113 -8.59 14.35 -53.12
N ASP A 114 -9.50 14.24 -52.15
CA ASP A 114 -9.85 12.97 -51.52
C ASP A 114 -10.72 12.08 -52.42
N GLN A 115 -11.69 12.69 -53.12
CA GLN A 115 -12.50 12.01 -54.15
C GLN A 115 -11.66 11.50 -55.34
N ALA A 116 -10.67 12.28 -55.79
CA ALA A 116 -9.76 11.86 -56.85
C ALA A 116 -8.79 10.74 -56.40
N ARG A 117 -8.33 10.77 -55.14
CA ARG A 117 -7.44 9.74 -54.59
C ARG A 117 -8.14 8.40 -54.35
N GLN A 118 -9.43 8.38 -54.01
CA GLN A 118 -10.19 7.13 -53.89
C GLN A 118 -10.37 6.44 -55.25
N ARG A 119 -10.73 7.18 -56.31
CA ARG A 119 -10.88 6.60 -57.66
C ARG A 119 -9.57 6.05 -58.24
N LEU A 120 -8.45 6.75 -58.01
CA LEU A 120 -7.12 6.26 -58.41
C LEU A 120 -6.69 5.02 -57.60
N ARG A 121 -7.07 4.92 -56.32
CA ARG A 121 -6.79 3.73 -55.50
C ARG A 121 -7.58 2.51 -55.94
N GLU A 122 -8.83 2.67 -56.37
CA GLU A 122 -9.63 1.56 -56.92
C GLU A 122 -9.11 1.09 -58.29
N ASP A 123 -8.82 2.00 -59.24
CA ASP A 123 -8.26 1.64 -60.57
C ASP A 123 -6.84 1.03 -60.46
N THR A 124 -6.02 1.49 -59.51
CA THR A 124 -4.68 0.91 -59.26
C THR A 124 -4.72 -0.41 -58.52
N ALA A 125 -5.72 -0.64 -57.65
CA ALA A 125 -5.90 -1.93 -56.98
C ALA A 125 -6.26 -3.04 -57.98
N ASP A 126 -7.17 -2.78 -58.92
CA ASP A 126 -7.59 -3.76 -59.92
C ASP A 126 -6.47 -4.10 -60.92
N THR A 127 -5.67 -3.11 -61.33
CA THR A 127 -4.54 -3.34 -62.24
C THR A 127 -3.36 -4.05 -61.57
N LEU A 128 -3.09 -3.76 -60.30
CA LEU A 128 -2.07 -4.46 -59.51
C LEU A 128 -2.48 -5.90 -59.18
N GLU A 129 -3.77 -6.18 -58.96
CA GLU A 129 -4.25 -7.54 -58.72
C GLU A 129 -4.11 -8.43 -59.96
N VAL A 130 -4.40 -7.89 -61.16
CA VAL A 130 -4.21 -8.60 -62.43
C VAL A 130 -2.73 -8.84 -62.72
N GLN A 131 -1.85 -7.85 -62.47
CA GLN A 131 -0.40 -8.04 -62.60
C GLN A 131 0.13 -9.06 -61.58
N ALA A 132 -0.31 -8.98 -60.31
CA ALA A 132 0.09 -9.93 -59.27
C ALA A 132 -0.33 -11.37 -59.62
N LYS A 133 -1.54 -11.56 -60.17
CA LYS A 133 -2.01 -12.88 -60.65
C LYS A 133 -1.20 -13.39 -61.85
N MET A 134 -0.82 -12.51 -62.78
CA MET A 134 0.02 -12.88 -63.93
C MET A 134 1.44 -13.28 -63.50
N TYR A 135 2.05 -12.50 -62.60
CA TYR A 135 3.39 -12.80 -62.07
C TYR A 135 3.36 -14.04 -61.16
N ALA A 136 2.32 -14.25 -60.36
CA ALA A 136 2.14 -15.46 -59.56
C ALA A 136 2.10 -16.72 -60.44
N GLY A 137 1.29 -16.72 -61.52
CA GLY A 137 1.25 -17.85 -62.46
C GLY A 137 2.60 -18.12 -63.16
N THR A 138 3.34 -17.06 -63.50
CA THR A 138 4.67 -17.19 -64.14
C THR A 138 5.74 -17.71 -63.17
N VAL A 139 5.61 -17.38 -61.89
CA VAL A 139 6.50 -17.87 -60.82
C VAL A 139 6.20 -19.33 -60.49
N GLU A 140 4.92 -19.70 -60.43
CA GLU A 140 4.47 -21.09 -60.22
C GLU A 140 5.02 -22.03 -61.32
N ASP A 141 4.90 -21.64 -62.59
CA ASP A 141 5.41 -22.42 -63.74
C ASP A 141 6.94 -22.58 -63.70
N LYS A 142 7.67 -21.53 -63.36
CA LYS A 142 9.14 -21.59 -63.24
C LYS A 142 9.60 -22.39 -62.02
N ILE A 143 8.85 -22.34 -60.94
CA ILE A 143 9.10 -23.19 -59.77
C ILE A 143 8.95 -24.66 -60.16
N GLN A 144 7.90 -25.03 -60.92
CA GLN A 144 7.74 -26.40 -61.40
C GLN A 144 8.83 -26.83 -62.39
N GLU A 145 9.30 -25.95 -63.26
CA GLU A 145 10.43 -26.22 -64.15
C GLU A 145 11.72 -26.47 -63.36
N VAL A 146 12.00 -25.68 -62.32
CA VAL A 146 13.17 -25.86 -61.45
C VAL A 146 13.04 -27.12 -60.58
N LEU A 147 11.86 -27.41 -60.02
CA LEU A 147 11.62 -28.62 -59.24
C LEU A 147 11.83 -29.88 -60.08
N THR A 148 11.34 -29.90 -61.31
CA THR A 148 11.55 -31.02 -62.24
C THR A 148 12.99 -31.12 -62.75
N ALA A 149 13.76 -30.03 -62.75
CA ALA A 149 15.19 -30.04 -63.01
C ALA A 149 15.98 -30.62 -61.82
N ILE A 150 15.64 -30.24 -60.59
CA ILE A 150 16.22 -30.76 -59.34
C ILE A 150 15.94 -32.27 -59.19
N ASP A 151 14.73 -32.72 -59.53
CA ASP A 151 14.35 -34.14 -59.51
C ASP A 151 15.22 -34.99 -60.46
N ARG A 152 15.59 -34.43 -61.63
CA ARG A 152 16.48 -35.11 -62.59
C ARG A 152 17.96 -35.13 -62.17
N GLU A 153 18.45 -34.11 -61.49
CA GLU A 153 19.86 -34.00 -61.08
C GLU A 153 20.17 -34.69 -59.75
N SER A 154 19.20 -34.80 -58.85
CA SER A 154 19.42 -35.27 -57.47
C SER A 154 19.55 -36.78 -57.32
N GLY A 155 19.10 -37.57 -58.31
CA GLY A 155 19.22 -39.03 -58.32
C GLY A 155 18.52 -39.75 -57.15
N LEU A 156 17.70 -39.03 -56.39
CA LEU A 156 16.89 -39.54 -55.29
C LEU A 156 15.66 -40.23 -55.88
N THR A 157 15.38 -41.45 -55.42
CA THR A 157 14.12 -42.11 -55.78
C THR A 157 12.96 -41.44 -55.03
N ALA A 158 11.75 -41.43 -55.61
CA ALA A 158 10.57 -40.85 -54.97
C ALA A 158 10.36 -41.36 -53.52
N ALA A 159 10.69 -42.63 -53.25
CA ALA A 159 10.63 -43.23 -51.91
C ALA A 159 11.61 -42.60 -50.90
N GLN A 160 12.79 -42.15 -51.34
CA GLN A 160 13.76 -41.46 -50.46
C GLN A 160 13.34 -40.02 -50.18
N ILE A 161 12.65 -39.37 -51.11
CA ILE A 161 12.08 -38.04 -50.93
C ILE A 161 10.94 -38.11 -49.90
N ASP A 162 10.05 -39.10 -50.02
CA ASP A 162 8.97 -39.34 -49.06
C ASP A 162 9.53 -39.64 -47.65
N GLU A 163 10.56 -40.50 -47.54
CA GLU A 163 11.18 -40.80 -46.25
C GLU A 163 11.85 -39.57 -45.60
N LEU A 164 12.48 -38.69 -46.40
CA LEU A 164 13.02 -37.43 -45.90
C LEU A 164 11.90 -36.45 -45.50
N GLY A 165 10.79 -36.44 -46.23
CA GLY A 165 9.57 -35.70 -45.89
C GLY A 165 9.01 -36.12 -44.53
N ASP A 166 8.81 -37.42 -44.33
CA ASP A 166 8.31 -37.97 -43.06
C ASP A 166 9.25 -37.64 -41.89
N ARG A 167 10.57 -37.72 -42.10
CA ARG A 167 11.56 -37.34 -41.08
C ARG A 167 11.52 -35.85 -40.76
N LEU A 168 11.36 -34.99 -41.77
CA LEU A 168 11.22 -33.54 -41.58
C LEU A 168 9.94 -33.20 -40.82
N SER A 169 8.81 -33.81 -41.18
CA SER A 169 7.53 -33.63 -40.47
C SER A 169 7.62 -34.06 -39.01
N SER A 170 8.29 -35.19 -38.73
CA SER A 170 8.52 -35.63 -37.35
C SER A 170 9.39 -34.65 -36.53
N VAL A 171 10.40 -34.04 -37.17
CA VAL A 171 11.24 -33.01 -36.53
C VAL A 171 10.44 -31.73 -36.29
N GLU A 172 9.60 -31.31 -37.24
CA GLU A 172 8.72 -30.15 -37.12
C GLU A 172 7.73 -30.31 -35.97
N GLU A 173 7.03 -31.46 -35.89
CA GLU A 173 6.12 -31.77 -34.78
C GLU A 173 6.84 -31.76 -33.42
N THR A 174 8.08 -32.26 -33.37
CA THR A 174 8.90 -32.25 -32.15
C THR A 174 9.29 -30.82 -31.76
N MET A 175 9.65 -29.98 -32.72
CA MET A 175 10.01 -28.58 -32.46
C MET A 175 8.79 -27.76 -32.03
N ASP A 176 7.64 -27.96 -32.66
CA ASP A 176 6.39 -27.32 -32.27
C ASP A 176 5.93 -27.73 -30.87
N GLY A 177 6.14 -29.00 -30.49
CA GLY A 177 5.91 -29.47 -29.13
C GLY A 177 6.83 -28.75 -28.12
N ARG A 178 8.11 -28.60 -28.45
CA ARG A 178 9.08 -27.88 -27.60
C ARG A 178 8.78 -26.40 -27.49
N LEU A 179 8.39 -25.75 -28.59
CA LEU A 179 8.01 -24.34 -28.60
C LEU A 179 6.79 -24.08 -27.72
N ARG A 180 5.76 -24.93 -27.80
CA ARG A 180 4.58 -24.85 -26.92
C ARG A 180 4.96 -25.03 -25.44
N SER A 181 5.79 -26.02 -25.12
CA SER A 181 6.29 -26.24 -23.76
C SER A 181 7.06 -25.03 -23.22
N LEU A 182 7.94 -24.42 -24.03
CA LEU A 182 8.68 -23.23 -23.63
C LEU A 182 7.76 -22.01 -23.45
N GLN A 183 6.73 -21.88 -24.29
CA GLN A 183 5.72 -20.83 -24.14
C GLN A 183 4.96 -20.97 -22.82
N GLU A 184 4.50 -22.18 -22.47
CA GLU A 184 3.84 -22.45 -21.19
C GLU A 184 4.76 -22.15 -19.99
N GLU A 185 6.04 -22.53 -20.05
CA GLU A 185 7.02 -22.19 -19.01
C GLU A 185 7.22 -20.68 -18.88
N THR A 186 7.27 -19.94 -19.99
CA THR A 186 7.41 -18.47 -19.94
C THR A 186 6.18 -17.78 -19.34
N GLU A 187 4.97 -18.31 -19.59
CA GLU A 187 3.74 -17.81 -18.98
C GLU A 187 3.71 -18.07 -17.47
N GLN A 188 4.14 -19.27 -17.04
CA GLN A 188 4.29 -19.60 -15.62
C GLN A 188 5.31 -18.70 -14.91
N LEU A 189 6.45 -18.41 -15.54
CA LEU A 189 7.44 -17.46 -15.02
C LEU A 189 6.87 -16.05 -14.92
N GLY A 190 6.06 -15.62 -15.89
CA GLY A 190 5.33 -14.35 -15.85
C GLY A 190 4.37 -14.27 -14.67
N GLN A 191 3.63 -15.34 -14.40
CA GLN A 191 2.72 -15.40 -13.26
C GLN A 191 3.46 -15.34 -11.91
N LEU A 192 4.58 -16.06 -11.79
CA LEU A 192 5.44 -15.99 -10.60
C LEU A 192 6.01 -14.59 -10.38
N ALA A 193 6.41 -13.88 -11.44
CA ALA A 193 6.89 -12.50 -11.33
C ALA A 193 5.82 -11.56 -10.75
N LEU A 194 4.55 -11.71 -11.16
CA LEU A 194 3.43 -10.94 -10.62
C LEU A 194 3.16 -11.28 -9.14
N GLU A 195 3.30 -12.54 -8.74
CA GLU A 195 3.16 -12.95 -7.33
C GLU A 195 4.27 -12.35 -6.46
N ILE A 196 5.53 -12.35 -6.94
CA ILE A 196 6.67 -11.74 -6.25
C ILE A 196 6.42 -10.23 -6.05
N ASP A 197 5.96 -9.54 -7.09
CA ASP A 197 5.64 -8.10 -7.03
C ASP A 197 4.48 -7.81 -6.06
N ALA A 198 3.44 -8.66 -6.03
CA ALA A 198 2.36 -8.56 -5.05
C ALA A 198 2.83 -8.78 -3.61
N LEU A 199 3.74 -9.74 -3.38
CA LEU A 199 4.37 -9.95 -2.09
C LEU A 199 5.25 -8.77 -1.68
N GLY A 200 6.02 -8.19 -2.62
CA GLY A 200 6.82 -6.99 -2.40
C GLY A 200 5.99 -5.81 -1.91
N ARG A 201 4.83 -5.54 -2.54
CA ARG A 201 3.89 -4.52 -2.08
C ARG A 201 3.37 -4.77 -0.65
N ARG A 202 3.05 -6.02 -0.32
CA ARG A 202 2.56 -6.39 1.02
C ARG A 202 3.64 -6.21 2.07
N LEU A 203 4.88 -6.59 1.77
CA LEU A 203 6.02 -6.37 2.64
C LEU A 203 6.27 -4.88 2.86
N GLY A 204 6.28 -4.07 1.79
CA GLY A 204 6.43 -2.61 1.92
C GLY A 204 5.33 -1.96 2.77
N LYS A 205 4.08 -2.42 2.65
CA LYS A 205 2.99 -1.96 3.53
C LYS A 205 3.25 -2.34 4.99
N SER A 206 3.66 -3.58 5.25
CA SER A 206 3.95 -4.03 6.62
C SER A 206 5.13 -3.29 7.24
N GLU A 207 6.14 -2.93 6.44
CA GLU A 207 7.30 -2.15 6.89
C GLU A 207 6.91 -0.71 7.28
N ALA A 208 6.03 -0.08 6.49
CA ALA A 208 5.46 1.22 6.81
C ALA A 208 4.62 1.19 8.10
N GLU A 209 3.81 0.15 8.28
CA GLU A 209 3.03 -0.06 9.51
C GLU A 209 3.93 -0.28 10.74
N LEU A 210 5.00 -1.06 10.61
CA LEU A 210 6.00 -1.25 11.67
C LEU A 210 6.69 0.06 12.02
N THR A 211 7.07 0.86 11.02
CA THR A 211 7.68 2.19 11.24
C THR A 211 6.76 3.07 12.08
N LEU A 212 5.48 3.19 11.69
CA LEU A 212 4.50 3.97 12.44
C LEU A 212 4.28 3.42 13.86
N ALA A 213 4.27 2.10 14.03
CA ALA A 213 4.15 1.48 15.35
C ALA A 213 5.37 1.80 16.25
N THR A 214 6.58 1.84 15.69
CA THR A 214 7.78 2.22 16.46
C THR A 214 7.76 3.69 16.90
N GLU A 215 7.27 4.60 16.06
CA GLU A 215 7.09 6.02 16.42
C GLU A 215 6.08 6.17 17.56
N ARG A 216 4.93 5.49 17.48
CA ARG A 216 3.93 5.48 18.56
C ARG A 216 4.49 4.93 19.87
N LEU A 217 5.30 3.88 19.82
CA LEU A 217 5.95 3.34 21.02
C LEU A 217 6.97 4.33 21.62
N ALA A 218 7.69 5.09 20.78
CA ALA A 218 8.59 6.13 21.25
C ALA A 218 7.82 7.27 21.95
N GLU A 219 6.68 7.69 21.37
CA GLU A 219 5.79 8.68 21.98
C GLU A 219 5.24 8.22 23.33
N GLN A 220 4.71 6.99 23.39
CA GLN A 220 4.20 6.41 24.64
C GLN A 220 5.27 6.31 25.71
N ARG A 221 6.52 5.96 25.35
CA ARG A 221 7.66 5.99 26.29
C ARG A 221 7.94 7.39 26.81
N GLY A 222 7.86 8.42 25.96
CA GLY A 222 8.00 9.81 26.37
C GLY A 222 6.90 10.26 27.34
N VAL A 223 5.65 9.86 27.09
CA VAL A 223 4.54 10.12 28.02
C VAL A 223 4.77 9.41 29.36
N ALA A 224 5.19 8.14 29.32
CA ALA A 224 5.46 7.37 30.53
C ALA A 224 6.61 7.97 31.36
N SER A 225 7.68 8.47 30.73
CA SER A 225 8.75 9.17 31.43
C SER A 225 8.27 10.48 32.04
N ALA A 226 7.49 11.28 31.30
CA ALA A 226 6.94 12.53 31.82
C ALA A 226 5.99 12.32 33.02
N LEU A 227 5.21 11.23 33.00
CA LEU A 227 4.37 10.85 34.14
C LEU A 227 5.22 10.43 35.35
N ARG A 228 6.33 9.72 35.13
CA ARG A 228 7.26 9.34 36.20
C ARG A 228 7.90 10.57 36.85
N ASP A 229 8.40 11.51 36.06
CA ASP A 229 8.96 12.77 36.58
C ASP A 229 7.92 13.57 37.37
N ARG A 230 6.66 13.60 36.90
CA ARG A 230 5.54 14.21 37.63
C ARG A 230 5.23 13.49 38.93
N LEU A 231 5.33 12.17 38.98
CA LEU A 231 5.16 11.40 40.21
C LEU A 231 6.28 11.73 41.20
N ASP A 232 7.54 11.73 40.76
CA ASP A 232 8.71 12.02 41.60
C ASP A 232 8.62 13.43 42.22
N THR A 233 8.21 14.41 41.40
CA THR A 233 7.96 15.79 41.87
C THR A 233 6.80 15.86 42.85
N LEU A 234 5.68 15.17 42.60
CA LEU A 234 4.56 15.11 43.55
C LEU A 234 4.97 14.47 44.87
N GLU A 235 5.70 13.36 44.84
CA GLU A 235 6.22 12.73 46.05
C GLU A 235 7.17 13.66 46.81
N ALA A 236 8.04 14.39 46.11
CA ALA A 236 8.91 15.38 46.72
C ALA A 236 8.11 16.51 47.39
N THR A 237 7.05 17.01 46.72
CA THR A 237 6.16 18.02 47.32
C THR A 237 5.38 17.48 48.52
N GLN A 238 4.95 16.21 48.49
CA GLN A 238 4.26 15.59 49.62
C GLN A 238 5.20 15.43 50.83
N ARG A 239 6.47 15.03 50.61
CA ARG A 239 7.48 14.98 51.67
C ARG A 239 7.75 16.36 52.28
N ASP A 240 7.83 17.41 51.44
CA ASP A 240 8.01 18.80 51.91
C ASP A 240 6.79 19.31 52.68
N LEU A 241 5.57 19.04 52.20
CA LEU A 241 4.32 19.37 52.91
C LEU A 241 4.19 18.62 54.24
N ALA A 242 4.56 17.33 54.28
CA ALA A 242 4.58 16.55 55.50
C ALA A 242 5.64 17.08 56.50
N ALA A 243 6.81 17.51 56.01
CA ALA A 243 7.85 18.14 56.82
C ALA A 243 7.45 19.52 57.37
N ARG A 244 6.58 20.26 56.67
CA ARG A 244 6.05 21.56 57.12
C ARG A 244 5.01 21.44 58.24
N GLY A 245 4.52 20.24 58.55
CA GLY A 245 3.49 20.00 59.57
C GLY A 245 2.13 20.61 59.20
N PRO A 246 1.02 20.12 59.78
CA PRO A 246 -0.30 20.59 59.39
C PRO A 246 -0.55 22.02 59.89
N ALA A 247 -0.59 22.98 58.97
CA ALA A 247 -1.45 24.14 59.14
C ALA A 247 -2.89 23.62 59.09
N ALA A 248 -3.61 23.79 60.19
CA ALA A 248 -4.98 23.32 60.39
C ALA A 248 -5.87 23.57 59.16
N GLY A 249 -6.29 22.48 58.54
CA GLY A 249 -7.10 22.45 57.34
C GLY A 249 -7.62 21.04 57.13
N SER A 250 -8.40 20.57 58.09
CA SER A 250 -9.21 19.36 58.01
C SER A 250 -10.04 19.37 56.73
N GLY A 251 -9.79 18.38 55.88
CA GLY A 251 -10.49 18.15 54.63
C GLY A 251 -10.27 16.73 54.10
N GLU A 252 -10.08 15.75 54.99
CA GLU A 252 -10.27 14.35 54.63
C GLU A 252 -11.78 14.10 54.54
N GLY A 253 -12.28 14.22 53.32
CA GLY A 253 -13.60 13.72 52.96
C GLY A 253 -13.65 12.23 53.21
N SER A 254 -14.56 11.82 54.09
CA SER A 254 -14.95 10.45 54.37
C SER A 254 -15.35 9.73 53.07
N ALA A 255 -14.43 8.95 52.50
CA ALA A 255 -14.76 7.86 51.60
C ALA A 255 -14.94 6.62 52.47
N GLU A 256 -16.18 6.14 52.58
CA GLU A 256 -16.49 4.92 53.31
C GLU A 256 -15.66 3.75 52.76
N GLU A 257 -14.73 3.27 53.57
CA GLU A 257 -13.84 2.16 53.28
C GLU A 257 -14.65 0.86 53.14
N PHE A 258 -14.36 0.05 52.12
CA PHE A 258 -15.07 -1.22 51.92
C PHE A 258 -14.92 -2.13 53.14
N PRO A 259 -15.92 -2.99 53.44
CA PRO A 259 -15.74 -4.06 54.40
C PRO A 259 -14.47 -4.87 54.09
N PRO A 260 -13.72 -5.36 55.10
CA PRO A 260 -12.43 -6.03 54.88
C PRO A 260 -12.48 -7.18 53.87
N ALA A 261 -13.60 -7.89 53.77
CA ALA A 261 -13.84 -8.93 52.78
C ALA A 261 -13.82 -8.38 51.33
N ILE A 262 -14.57 -7.31 51.06
CA ILE A 262 -14.62 -6.67 49.74
C ILE A 262 -13.29 -5.99 49.42
N ALA A 263 -12.68 -5.32 50.40
CA ALA A 263 -11.34 -4.73 50.23
C ALA A 263 -10.27 -5.79 49.87
N GLY A 264 -10.39 -7.00 50.43
CA GLY A 264 -9.57 -8.14 50.05
C GLY A 264 -9.73 -8.54 48.58
N LEU A 265 -10.97 -8.67 48.11
CA LEU A 265 -11.28 -9.01 46.73
C LEU A 265 -10.82 -7.93 45.74
N VAL A 266 -10.99 -6.64 46.08
CA VAL A 266 -10.48 -5.52 45.26
C VAL A 266 -8.96 -5.57 45.11
N ARG A 267 -8.22 -6.00 46.15
CA ARG A 267 -6.77 -6.24 46.03
C ARG A 267 -6.46 -7.43 45.13
N GLN A 268 -7.24 -8.50 45.22
CA GLN A 268 -7.07 -9.72 44.44
C GLN A 268 -7.28 -9.50 42.93
N LEU A 269 -8.11 -8.53 42.52
CA LEU A 269 -8.20 -8.07 41.11
C LEU A 269 -6.87 -7.58 40.53
N ARG A 270 -5.87 -7.28 41.36
CA ARG A 270 -4.53 -6.85 40.93
C ARG A 270 -3.49 -7.96 41.01
N SER A 271 -3.90 -9.21 41.26
CA SER A 271 -2.99 -10.35 41.31
C SER A 271 -2.34 -10.61 39.95
N SER A 272 -1.10 -11.11 39.97
CA SER A 272 -0.45 -11.64 38.77
C SER A 272 -1.11 -12.93 38.28
N ASP A 273 -1.75 -13.67 39.18
CA ASP A 273 -2.45 -14.91 38.85
C ASP A 273 -3.83 -14.60 38.24
N GLN A 274 -4.08 -15.13 37.04
CA GLN A 274 -5.34 -14.93 36.32
C GLN A 274 -6.54 -15.56 37.01
N ASP A 275 -6.35 -16.71 37.68
CA ASP A 275 -7.42 -17.46 38.34
C ASP A 275 -7.82 -16.75 39.63
N GLU A 276 -6.85 -16.16 40.34
CA GLU A 276 -7.14 -15.29 41.48
C GLU A 276 -7.94 -14.07 41.06
N ARG A 277 -7.60 -13.42 39.93
CA ARG A 277 -8.38 -12.29 39.42
C ARG A 277 -9.80 -12.70 39.05
N LEU A 278 -9.97 -13.86 38.41
CA LEU A 278 -11.28 -14.40 38.03
C LEU A 278 -12.15 -14.67 39.26
N ASP A 279 -11.61 -15.38 40.26
CA ASP A 279 -12.29 -15.70 41.52
C ASP A 279 -12.73 -14.42 42.26
N ALA A 280 -11.88 -13.40 42.27
CA ALA A 280 -12.24 -12.10 42.82
C ALA A 280 -13.38 -11.43 42.05
N LEU A 281 -13.34 -11.48 40.71
CA LEU A 281 -14.36 -10.90 39.85
C LEU A 281 -15.72 -11.59 40.03
N GLU A 282 -15.73 -12.93 40.08
CA GLU A 282 -16.94 -13.73 40.32
C GLU A 282 -17.58 -13.38 41.67
N LYS A 283 -16.77 -13.32 42.74
CA LYS A 283 -17.26 -12.93 44.07
C LYS A 283 -17.78 -11.51 44.10
N LEU A 284 -17.04 -10.56 43.51
CA LEU A 284 -17.44 -9.16 43.46
C LEU A 284 -18.71 -8.95 42.62
N SER A 285 -18.97 -9.76 41.58
CA SER A 285 -20.18 -9.64 40.75
C SER A 285 -21.48 -9.80 41.53
N THR A 286 -21.43 -10.49 42.67
CA THR A 286 -22.57 -10.66 43.60
C THR A 286 -22.77 -9.49 44.56
N GLN A 287 -21.82 -8.55 44.59
CA GLN A 287 -21.80 -7.40 45.50
C GLN A 287 -22.14 -6.13 44.72
N GLU A 288 -23.41 -5.92 44.39
CA GLU A 288 -23.86 -4.76 43.62
C GLU A 288 -23.60 -3.45 44.40
N ASP A 289 -22.42 -2.87 44.19
CA ASP A 289 -21.94 -1.64 44.80
C ASP A 289 -21.29 -0.76 43.73
N ALA A 290 -21.89 0.41 43.48
CA ALA A 290 -21.41 1.35 42.47
C ALA A 290 -19.96 1.81 42.72
N ARG A 291 -19.47 1.77 43.97
CA ARG A 291 -18.08 2.09 44.32
C ARG A 291 -17.08 1.09 43.74
N LEU A 292 -17.52 -0.12 43.36
CA LEU A 292 -16.68 -1.14 42.75
C LEU A 292 -16.49 -0.95 41.23
N VAL A 293 -17.34 -0.14 40.58
CA VAL A 293 -17.25 0.10 39.13
C VAL A 293 -15.86 0.54 38.66
N PRO A 294 -15.17 1.50 39.31
CA PRO A 294 -13.82 1.90 38.91
C PRO A 294 -12.77 0.77 39.03
N HIS A 295 -13.03 -0.24 39.84
CA HIS A 295 -12.16 -1.41 40.01
C HIS A 295 -12.45 -2.50 38.96
N LEU A 296 -13.68 -2.57 38.44
CA LEU A 296 -14.07 -3.54 37.41
C LEU A 296 -13.76 -3.06 35.99
N ILE A 297 -13.78 -1.74 35.73
CA ILE A 297 -13.50 -1.18 34.38
C ILE A 297 -12.15 -1.65 33.82
N PRO A 298 -11.02 -1.64 34.56
CA PRO A 298 -9.73 -2.12 34.04
C PRO A 298 -9.71 -3.60 33.65
N MET A 299 -10.64 -4.40 34.19
CA MET A 299 -10.73 -5.83 33.89
C MET A 299 -11.32 -6.10 32.50
N LEU A 300 -11.92 -5.09 31.84
CA LEU A 300 -12.33 -5.16 30.44
C LEU A 300 -11.15 -5.28 29.46
N THR A 301 -9.93 -4.98 29.90
CA THR A 301 -8.70 -5.11 29.12
C THR A 301 -7.73 -6.11 29.73
N ASP A 302 -8.23 -7.03 30.57
CA ASP A 302 -7.41 -8.06 31.20
C ASP A 302 -6.78 -8.99 30.13
N PRO A 303 -5.53 -9.44 30.31
CA PRO A 303 -4.91 -10.40 29.39
C PRO A 303 -5.72 -11.69 29.22
N TYR A 304 -6.46 -12.10 30.25
CA TYR A 304 -7.27 -13.31 30.22
C TYR A 304 -8.72 -13.03 29.81
N GLU A 305 -9.19 -13.73 28.79
CA GLU A 305 -10.45 -13.48 28.12
C GLU A 305 -11.69 -13.70 29.00
N PHE A 306 -11.62 -14.63 29.96
CA PHE A 306 -12.70 -14.87 30.91
C PHE A 306 -12.88 -13.69 31.88
N ASN A 307 -11.78 -13.05 32.30
CA ASN A 307 -11.83 -11.85 33.13
C ASN A 307 -12.51 -10.70 32.37
N ARG A 308 -12.17 -10.50 31.10
CA ARG A 308 -12.82 -9.49 30.24
C ARG A 308 -14.32 -9.76 30.08
N PHE A 309 -14.70 -11.01 29.83
CA PHE A 309 -16.09 -11.42 29.71
C PHE A 309 -16.88 -11.15 30.99
N TYR A 310 -16.39 -11.59 32.14
CA TYR A 310 -17.09 -11.40 33.42
C TYR A 310 -17.16 -9.92 33.80
N ALA A 311 -16.13 -9.12 33.48
CA ALA A 311 -16.14 -7.68 33.72
C ALA A 311 -17.24 -7.01 32.89
N ALA A 312 -17.31 -7.33 31.59
CA ALA A 312 -18.33 -6.81 30.69
C ALA A 312 -19.74 -7.19 31.16
N LYS A 313 -19.93 -8.45 31.53
CA LYS A 313 -21.21 -8.95 32.05
C LYS A 313 -21.61 -8.23 33.34
N THR A 314 -20.72 -8.18 34.32
CA THR A 314 -21.00 -7.57 35.64
C THR A 314 -21.36 -6.09 35.52
N LEU A 315 -20.62 -5.33 34.71
CA LEU A 315 -20.89 -3.91 34.47
C LEU A 315 -22.25 -3.69 33.78
N GLY A 316 -22.66 -4.62 32.91
CA GLY A 316 -23.98 -4.63 32.29
C GLY A 316 -25.11 -4.95 33.26
N ASP A 317 -24.93 -5.99 34.07
CA ASP A 317 -25.89 -6.44 35.08
C ASP A 317 -26.18 -5.32 36.10
N TRP A 318 -25.15 -4.60 36.54
CA TRP A 318 -25.25 -3.46 37.45
C TRP A 318 -25.68 -2.15 36.77
N ARG A 319 -25.95 -2.19 35.46
CA ARG A 319 -26.35 -1.04 34.64
C ARG A 319 -25.42 0.17 34.81
N SER A 320 -24.12 -0.09 34.89
CA SER A 320 -23.11 0.94 35.17
C SER A 320 -22.97 1.92 34.00
N LYS A 321 -23.62 3.09 34.09
CA LYS A 321 -23.51 4.14 33.06
C LYS A 321 -22.07 4.60 32.78
N PRO A 322 -21.17 4.75 33.78
CA PRO A 322 -19.77 5.13 33.52
C PRO A 322 -18.98 4.09 32.70
N SER A 323 -19.46 2.84 32.65
CA SER A 323 -18.78 1.77 31.90
C SER A 323 -19.04 1.81 30.39
N VAL A 324 -20.06 2.54 29.92
CA VAL A 324 -20.46 2.57 28.50
C VAL A 324 -19.30 2.78 27.53
N PRO A 325 -18.44 3.81 27.64
CA PRO A 325 -17.35 3.99 26.67
C PRO A 325 -16.38 2.81 26.66
N HIS A 326 -16.12 2.20 27.80
CA HIS A 326 -15.23 1.04 27.92
C HIS A 326 -15.86 -0.24 27.32
N LEU A 327 -17.18 -0.40 27.46
CA LEU A 327 -17.91 -1.48 26.81
C LEU A 327 -18.01 -1.28 25.30
N VAL A 328 -18.02 -0.03 24.80
CA VAL A 328 -17.93 0.25 23.36
C VAL A 328 -16.58 -0.22 22.80
N GLU A 329 -15.47 0.03 23.49
CA GLU A 329 -14.16 -0.51 23.11
C GLU A 329 -14.16 -2.06 23.09
N ALA A 330 -14.79 -2.70 24.07
CA ALA A 330 -14.92 -4.16 24.14
C ALA A 330 -15.71 -4.79 22.98
N LEU A 331 -16.43 -4.00 22.16
CA LEU A 331 -17.02 -4.49 20.90
C LEU A 331 -15.96 -4.87 19.86
N MET A 332 -14.73 -4.37 20.00
CA MET A 332 -13.64 -4.69 19.09
C MET A 332 -12.70 -5.77 19.63
N ASP A 333 -13.02 -6.37 20.79
CA ASP A 333 -12.24 -7.45 21.41
C ASP A 333 -11.95 -8.60 20.42
N GLU A 334 -10.81 -9.26 20.57
CA GLU A 334 -10.42 -10.39 19.72
C GLU A 334 -11.32 -11.62 19.92
N ILE A 335 -11.91 -11.78 21.12
CA ILE A 335 -12.70 -12.94 21.52
C ILE A 335 -14.20 -12.71 21.34
N GLY A 336 -14.85 -13.63 20.63
CA GLY A 336 -16.27 -13.50 20.25
C GLY A 336 -17.26 -13.41 21.40
N PHE A 337 -17.05 -14.17 22.48
CA PHE A 337 -17.96 -14.14 23.63
C PHE A 337 -17.79 -12.87 24.47
N VAL A 338 -16.60 -12.26 24.49
CA VAL A 338 -16.38 -10.94 25.13
C VAL A 338 -17.16 -9.87 24.36
N ARG A 339 -17.06 -9.88 23.04
CA ARG A 339 -17.85 -8.98 22.16
C ARG A 339 -19.35 -9.14 22.36
N GLN A 340 -19.82 -10.38 22.51
CA GLN A 340 -21.22 -10.67 22.79
C GLN A 340 -21.67 -10.11 24.15
N ALA A 341 -20.87 -10.30 25.20
CA ALA A 341 -21.16 -9.72 26.51
C ALA A 341 -21.21 -8.19 26.46
N ALA A 342 -20.21 -7.56 25.81
CA ALA A 342 -20.16 -6.12 25.66
C ALA A 342 -21.42 -5.52 25.00
N VAL A 343 -21.88 -6.10 23.87
CA VAL A 343 -23.09 -5.59 23.22
C VAL A 343 -24.36 -5.83 24.03
N GLN A 344 -24.45 -6.94 24.76
CA GLN A 344 -25.58 -7.21 25.66
C GLN A 344 -25.60 -6.20 26.80
N SER A 345 -24.46 -5.93 27.43
CA SER A 345 -24.31 -4.94 28.49
C SER A 345 -24.65 -3.53 28.01
N LEU A 346 -24.17 -3.12 26.83
CA LEU A 346 -24.52 -1.83 26.24
C LEU A 346 -26.04 -1.68 26.03
N ARG A 347 -26.71 -2.73 25.54
CA ARG A 347 -28.18 -2.74 25.39
C ARG A 347 -28.89 -2.62 26.73
N LEU A 348 -28.42 -3.32 27.76
CA LEU A 348 -28.99 -3.27 29.10
C LEU A 348 -28.85 -1.89 29.75
N ILE A 349 -27.68 -1.26 29.61
CA ILE A 349 -27.38 0.04 30.22
C ILE A 349 -28.13 1.16 29.48
N THR A 350 -28.03 1.19 28.15
CA THR A 350 -28.46 2.35 27.34
C THR A 350 -29.87 2.23 26.77
N GLY A 351 -30.43 1.02 26.74
CA GLY A 351 -31.67 0.71 26.03
C GLY A 351 -31.56 0.77 24.49
N GLN A 352 -30.39 1.13 23.94
CA GLN A 352 -30.18 1.22 22.50
C GLN A 352 -29.93 -0.17 21.90
N ASN A 353 -30.48 -0.41 20.71
CA ASN A 353 -30.31 -1.68 20.01
C ASN A 353 -29.76 -1.46 18.60
N PHE A 354 -28.47 -1.17 18.51
CA PHE A 354 -27.77 -1.20 17.23
C PHE A 354 -27.52 -2.65 16.79
N ARG A 355 -27.66 -2.89 15.48
CA ARG A 355 -27.36 -4.18 14.89
C ARG A 355 -25.87 -4.44 15.03
N TYR A 356 -25.54 -5.57 15.65
CA TYR A 356 -24.16 -5.97 15.89
C TYR A 356 -24.07 -7.48 15.73
N ASP A 357 -23.13 -7.91 14.89
CA ASP A 357 -22.81 -9.32 14.67
C ASP A 357 -21.45 -9.60 15.30
N HIS A 358 -21.45 -10.28 16.44
CA HIS A 358 -20.24 -10.58 17.20
C HIS A 358 -19.32 -11.58 16.48
N ASN A 359 -19.83 -12.35 15.50
CA ASN A 359 -19.04 -13.24 14.65
C ASN A 359 -18.81 -12.66 13.24
N GLY A 360 -19.26 -11.44 13.01
CA GLY A 360 -19.12 -10.75 11.72
C GLY A 360 -17.68 -10.36 11.43
N THR A 361 -17.44 -10.00 10.16
CA THR A 361 -16.15 -9.46 9.73
C THR A 361 -15.80 -8.19 10.50
N GLU A 362 -14.50 -7.92 10.65
CA GLU A 362 -14.02 -6.72 11.36
C GLU A 362 -14.62 -5.43 10.81
N ALA A 363 -14.77 -5.30 9.48
CA ALA A 363 -15.42 -4.15 8.85
C ALA A 363 -16.88 -3.96 9.32
N LYS A 364 -17.66 -5.05 9.45
CA LYS A 364 -19.04 -4.98 9.95
C LYS A 364 -19.09 -4.64 11.44
N ARG A 365 -18.16 -5.20 12.23
CA ARG A 365 -18.03 -4.86 13.66
C ARG A 365 -17.68 -3.39 13.84
N LYS A 366 -16.76 -2.87 13.03
CA LYS A 366 -16.35 -1.47 13.02
C LYS A 366 -17.51 -0.52 12.73
N GLN A 367 -18.37 -0.83 11.77
CA GLN A 367 -19.55 0.00 11.47
C GLN A 367 -20.44 0.18 12.72
N ALA A 368 -20.68 -0.89 13.47
CA ALA A 368 -21.50 -0.85 14.66
C ALA A 368 -20.77 -0.18 15.85
N TYR A 369 -19.45 -0.38 15.97
CA TYR A 369 -18.60 0.36 16.90
C TYR A 369 -18.68 1.87 16.64
N ASP A 370 -18.53 2.31 15.39
CA ASP A 370 -18.59 3.73 15.01
C ASP A 370 -19.99 4.32 15.33
N ALA A 371 -21.06 3.53 15.16
CA ALA A 371 -22.43 3.94 15.56
C ALA A 371 -22.56 4.13 17.08
N TRP A 372 -22.04 3.20 17.89
CA TRP A 372 -22.02 3.31 19.35
C TRP A 372 -21.20 4.51 19.82
N THR A 373 -20.01 4.71 19.24
CA THR A 373 -19.13 5.85 19.54
C THR A 373 -19.79 7.18 19.18
N THR A 374 -20.44 7.26 18.02
CA THR A 374 -21.18 8.46 17.61
C THR A 374 -22.34 8.76 18.58
N TRP A 375 -23.10 7.73 18.96
CA TRP A 375 -24.17 7.88 19.94
C TRP A 375 -23.65 8.36 21.30
N TRP A 376 -22.56 7.78 21.80
CA TRP A 376 -21.95 8.18 23.07
C TRP A 376 -21.40 9.62 23.03
N ASN A 377 -20.73 10.00 21.95
CA ASN A 377 -20.24 11.37 21.80
C ASN A 377 -21.38 12.41 21.74
N THR A 378 -22.54 12.02 21.22
CA THR A 378 -23.72 12.89 21.10
C THR A 378 -24.52 12.95 22.41
N ASN A 379 -24.67 11.82 23.12
CA ASN A 379 -25.62 11.68 24.24
C ASN A 379 -24.96 11.40 25.60
N GLY A 380 -23.66 11.11 25.64
CA GLY A 380 -23.00 10.57 26.83
C GLY A 380 -23.06 11.50 28.04
N LYS A 381 -22.91 12.81 27.82
CA LYS A 381 -23.01 13.80 28.90
C LYS A 381 -24.40 13.82 29.54
N SER A 382 -25.44 13.98 28.72
CA SER A 382 -26.83 13.97 29.21
C SER A 382 -27.24 12.61 29.76
N PHE A 383 -26.69 11.51 29.23
CA PHE A 383 -26.97 10.16 29.72
C PHE A 383 -26.41 9.88 31.12
N LEU A 384 -25.24 10.44 31.44
CA LEU A 384 -24.62 10.35 32.76
C LEU A 384 -25.28 11.25 33.81
N GLU A 385 -25.86 12.38 33.38
CA GLU A 385 -26.55 13.35 34.24
C GLU A 385 -28.01 12.98 34.52
N ALA A 386 -28.64 12.18 33.65
CA ALA A 386 -29.96 11.57 33.84
C ALA A 386 -29.91 10.38 34.82
#